data_AF-A0A1S5T463-F1
#
_entry.id   AF-A0A1S5T463-F1
#
_cell.length_a   1.000
_cell.length_b   1.000
_cell.length_c   1.000
_cell.angle_alpha   90.00
_cell.angle_beta   90.00
_cell.angle_gamma   90.00
#
_symmetry.space_group_name_H-M   'P 1'
#
loop_
_entity.id
_entity.type
_entity.pdbx_description
1 polymer ?
#
loop_
_entity_poly.entity_id
_entity_poly.type
_entity_poly.pdbx_seq_one_letter_code
_entity_poly.pdbx_strand_id
1 'polypeptide(L)' 'VLMVRFSSLFNVEERTVTFISGTTYSLEALKSMGMGDLLGTMFDFSEKLNALELSAEELGLFTAVVLVSA' A
#
# COMPACT_ATOMS: atom_id res chain seq x y z
N VAL A 1 -5.75 5.34 -7.66
CA VAL A 1 -5.38 6.41 -6.69
C VAL A 1 -5.34 5.91 -5.24
N LEU A 2 -6.42 5.34 -4.69
CA LEU A 2 -6.45 4.84 -3.29
C LEU A 2 -5.30 3.87 -2.97
N MET A 3 -5.03 2.87 -3.82
CA MET A 3 -3.92 1.91 -3.59
C MET A 3 -2.55 2.57 -3.46
N VAL A 4 -2.26 3.61 -4.23
CA VAL A 4 -0.98 4.35 -4.17
C VAL A 4 -0.85 5.16 -2.88
N ARG A 5 -1.98 5.52 -2.26
CA ARG A 5 -2.00 6.17 -0.94
C ARG A 5 -1.94 5.14 0.20
N PHE A 6 -2.43 3.93 -0.04
CA PHE A 6 -2.30 2.84 0.92
C PHE A 6 -0.88 2.26 0.93
N SER A 7 -0.13 2.26 -0.18
CA SER A 7 1.26 1.78 -0.23
C SER A 7 2.15 2.43 0.84
N SER A 8 1.94 3.71 1.16
CA SER A 8 2.66 4.40 2.24
C SER A 8 2.28 3.96 3.66
N LEU A 9 1.17 3.24 3.82
CA LEU A 9 0.71 2.68 5.10
C LEU A 9 1.18 1.23 5.31
N PHE A 10 1.71 0.59 4.26
CA PHE A 10 2.27 -0.76 4.33
C PHE A 10 3.75 -0.68 4.68
N ASN A 11 4.13 -1.32 5.78
CA ASN A 11 5.53 -1.64 6.03
C ASN A 11 5.83 -2.96 5.32
N VAL A 12 6.59 -2.88 4.22
CA VAL A 12 6.94 -4.04 3.39
C VAL A 12 7.92 -4.97 4.11
N GLU A 13 8.83 -4.43 4.93
CA GLU A 13 9.82 -5.22 5.68
C GLU A 13 9.16 -6.08 6.75
N GLU A 14 8.26 -5.47 7.53
CA GLU A 14 7.56 -6.14 8.65
C GLU A 14 6.26 -6.84 8.20
N ARG A 15 5.86 -6.69 6.93
CA ARG A 15 4.58 -7.18 6.39
C ARG A 15 3.38 -6.75 7.23
N THR A 16 3.37 -5.48 7.65
CA THR A 16 2.33 -4.88 8.50
C THR A 16 1.67 -3.68 7.84
N VAL A 17 0.47 -3.34 8.32
CA VAL A 17 -0.32 -2.18 7.90
C VAL A 17 -0.61 -1.31 9.09
N THR A 18 -0.22 -0.04 9.00
CA THR A 18 -0.56 0.96 10.02
C THR A 18 -1.76 1.77 9.55
N PHE A 19 -2.88 1.63 10.23
CA PHE A 19 -4.08 2.40 9.93
C PHE A 19 -3.95 3.84 10.44
N ILE A 20 -4.80 4.73 9.93
CA ILE A 20 -4.87 6.15 10.36
C ILE A 20 -5.19 6.26 11.87
N SER A 21 -5.79 5.22 12.46
CA SER A 21 -6.01 5.09 13.90
C SER A 21 -4.72 4.88 14.72
N GLY A 22 -3.56 4.70 14.06
CA GLY A 22 -2.30 4.32 14.67
C GLY A 22 -2.18 2.82 14.98
N THR A 23 -3.22 2.03 14.70
CA THR A 23 -3.23 0.59 14.96
C THR A 23 -2.49 -0.14 13.86
N THR A 24 -1.51 -0.95 14.23
CA THR A 24 -0.72 -1.78 13.30
C THR A 24 -1.25 -3.21 13.32
N TYR A 25 -1.56 -3.75 12.15
CA TYR A 25 -1.98 -5.14 11.99
C TYR A 25 -1.02 -5.87 11.06
N SER A 26 -0.71 -7.14 11.38
CA SER A 26 0.01 -8.00 10.45
C SER A 26 -0.90 -8.42 9.29
N LEU A 27 -0.28 -8.73 8.15
CA LEU A 27 -1.00 -9.26 7.00
C LEU A 27 -1.79 -10.53 7.36
N GLU A 28 -1.26 -11.37 8.26
CA GLU A 28 -1.93 -12.59 8.75
C GLU A 28 -3.18 -12.28 9.58
N ALA A 29 -3.12 -11.27 10.46
CA ALA A 29 -4.28 -10.85 11.23
C ALA A 29 -5.39 -10.31 10.32
N LEU A 30 -5.03 -9.51 9.31
CA LEU A 30 -5.97 -8.98 8.33
C LEU A 30 -6.55 -10.09 7.44
N LYS A 31 -5.75 -11.10 7.10
CA LYS A 31 -6.20 -12.30 6.40
C LYS A 31 -7.24 -13.08 7.21
N SER A 32 -7.01 -13.23 8.52
CA SER A 32 -7.94 -13.92 9.42
C SER A 32 -9.27 -13.16 9.62
N MET A 33 -9.27 -11.84 9.44
CA MET A 33 -10.46 -10.98 9.44
C MET A 33 -11.26 -11.01 8.12
N GLY A 34 -10.85 -11.83 7.13
CA GLY A 34 -11.52 -11.91 5.83
C GLY A 34 -11.09 -10.86 4.82
N MET A 35 -10.05 -10.07 5.10
CA MET A 35 -9.46 -9.13 4.14
C MET A 35 -8.35 -9.75 3.26
N GLY A 36 -8.14 -11.07 3.33
CA GLY A 36 -6.94 -11.75 2.81
C GLY A 36 -6.55 -11.47 1.36
N ASP A 37 -7.43 -11.74 0.40
CA ASP A 37 -7.05 -11.75 -1.03
C ASP A 37 -6.84 -10.34 -1.59
N LEU A 38 -7.73 -9.41 -1.25
CA LEU A 38 -7.60 -8.03 -1.67
C LEU A 38 -6.36 -7.39 -1.05
N LEU A 39 -6.17 -7.57 0.26
CA LEU A 39 -5.06 -6.95 0.98
C LEU A 39 -3.71 -7.58 0.63
N GLY A 40 -3.68 -8.89 0.37
CA GLY A 40 -2.50 -9.57 -0.20
C GLY A 40 -2.12 -8.98 -1.55
N THR A 41 -3.08 -8.80 -2.45
CA THR A 41 -2.84 -8.15 -3.75
C THR A 41 -2.37 -6.70 -3.59
N MET A 42 -2.90 -5.95 -2.61
CA MET A 42 -2.44 -4.59 -2.30
C MET A 42 -0.99 -4.58 -1.78
N PHE A 43 -0.62 -5.58 -0.98
CA PHE A 43 0.72 -5.73 -0.45
C PHE A 43 1.72 -6.04 -1.56
N ASP A 44 1.42 -7.01 -2.42
CA ASP A 44 2.26 -7.34 -3.59
C ASP A 44 2.43 -6.14 -4.54
N PHE A 45 1.38 -5.35 -4.72
CA PHE A 45 1.46 -4.10 -5.47
C PHE A 45 2.37 -3.08 -4.79
N SER A 46 2.24 -2.91 -3.47
CA SER A 46 3.05 -1.97 -2.69
C SER A 46 4.53 -2.37 -2.66
N GLU A 47 4.83 -3.66 -2.58
CA GLU A 47 6.20 -4.19 -2.67
C GLU A 47 6.84 -3.85 -4.02
N LYS A 48 6.11 -4.10 -5.12
CA LYS A 48 6.57 -3.75 -6.48
C LYS A 48 6.72 -2.25 -6.68
N LEU A 49 5.84 -1.44 -6.10
CA LEU A 49 5.92 0.01 -6.15
C LEU A 49 7.11 0.54 -5.32
N ASN A 50 7.36 -0.04 -4.16
CA ASN A 50 8.49 0.33 -3.29
C ASN A 50 9.84 -0.06 -3.92
N ALA A 51 9.89 -1.15 -4.70
CA ALA A 51 11.06 -1.56 -5.46
C ALA A 51 11.45 -0.56 -6.58
N LEU A 52 10.57 0.38 -6.95
CA LEU A 52 10.89 1.47 -7.86
C LEU A 52 11.60 2.64 -7.16
N GLU A 53 11.71 2.62 -5.83
CA GLU A 53 12.39 3.62 -4.99
C GLU A 53 12.02 5.08 -5.34
N LEU A 54 10.75 5.29 -5.70
CA LEU A 54 10.27 6.58 -6.15
C LEU A 54 10.37 7.62 -5.04
N SER A 55 10.88 8.80 -5.38
CA SER A 55 10.85 9.95 -4.48
C SER A 55 9.41 10.40 -4.21
N ALA A 56 9.20 11.21 -3.17
CA ALA A 56 7.88 11.76 -2.86
C ALA A 56 7.30 12.57 -4.04
N GLU A 57 8.14 13.29 -4.78
CA GLU A 57 7.76 14.03 -5.99
C GLU A 57 7.33 13.10 -7.12
N GLU A 58 8.08 12.02 -7.36
CA GLU A 58 7.80 11.04 -8.42
C GLU A 58 6.52 10.26 -8.14
N LEU A 59 6.30 9.85 -6.88
CA LEU A 59 5.04 9.27 -6.41
C LEU A 59 3.85 10.24 -6.59
N GLY A 60 4.08 11.53 -6.33
CA GLY A 60 3.10 12.58 -6.55
C GLY A 60 2.71 12.71 -8.02
N LEU A 61 3.70 12.75 -8.93
CA LEU A 61 3.47 12.81 -10.36
C LEU A 61 2.78 11.53 -10.88
N PHE A 62 3.22 10.36 -10.44
CA PHE A 62 2.59 9.09 -10.76
C PHE A 62 1.11 9.06 -10.33
N THR A 63 0.82 9.53 -9.11
CA THR A 63 -0.55 9.63 -8.61
C THR A 63 -1.40 10.59 -9.45
N ALA A 64 -0.83 11.73 -9.87
CA ALA A 64 -1.51 12.69 -10.73
C ALA A 64 -1.82 12.12 -12.12
N VAL A 65 -0.87 11.41 -12.74
CA VAL A 65 -1.08 10.73 -14.03
C VAL A 65 -2.16 9.66 -13.91
N VAL A 66 -2.13 8.86 -12.85
CA VAL A 66 -3.15 7.83 -12.58
C VAL A 66 -4.54 8.47 -12.38
N LEU A 67 -4.62 9.64 -11.74
CA LEU A 67 -5.88 10.36 -11.54
C LEU A 67 -6.45 10.91 -12.86
N VAL A 68 -5.59 11.41 -13.75
CA VAL A 68 -5.99 11.96 -15.06
C VAL A 68 -6.34 10.86 -16.07
N SER A 69 -5.79 9.65 -15.89
CA SER A 69 -5.99 8.52 -16.80
C SER A 69 -7.15 7.58 -16.39
N ALA A 70 -7.90 7.93 -15.34
CA ALA A 70 -8.99 7.13 -14.76
C ALA A 70 -10.37 7.59 -15.22
#